data_AF-A0A1D7VHD2-F1
#
_entry.id   AF-A0A1D7VHD2-F1
#
_cell.length_a   1.000
_cell.length_b   1.000
_cell.length_c   1.000
_cell.angle_alpha   90.00
_cell.angle_beta   90.00
_cell.angle_gamma   90.00
#
_symmetry.space_group_name_H-M   'P 1'
#
loop_
_entity.id
_entity.type
_entity.pdbx_description
1 polymer ?
#
loop_
_entity_poly.entity_id
_entity_poly.type
_entity_poly.pdbx_seq_one_letter_code
_entity_poly.pdbx_strand_id
1 'polypeptide(L)'
;MPRTLIVEADGGSRGNPGPAGYGAVVLDPETGEALAEAAEFLGTATNNVAEYKGLVAGLRAARALDPEARIQVRMDSKLVVEQMSGRWQIKHPDMKPLAAEARAVFPPGQVSYEWIPRAQNKHADRLANEAMDAGRDGKQWEPRNSRAALDTAAAPARSAAARAADEAAEAAEAPEVAEAPAPGWGAPDLGAPATFVLLRHGETALTAQKRFSGSGGTDPELSPAGRRQAEAAGAALAARGTIQAVVSSPLRRCRETAEAVAARLGLEVRLEEGLRETDFGAWEGLTFAEVRERFPDDLDAWLASAAVAPTGGGESFEAVARRVAVARDKLLARHTGRTVLVVTHVTPIKTLVRLALGAPPESLFRMELSAASLSAVAYYADGNASLRLLNDTSHLR
;
A
#
# COMPACT_ATOMS: atom_id res chain seq x y z
N MET A 1 32.87 -8.58 23.57
CA MET A 1 31.84 -7.67 23.02
C MET A 1 30.49 -8.31 23.28
N PRO A 2 29.40 -7.55 23.55
CA PRO A 2 28.08 -8.12 23.71
C PRO A 2 27.68 -8.89 22.44
N ARG A 3 27.04 -10.04 22.59
CA ARG A 3 26.53 -10.85 21.47
C ARG A 3 25.52 -10.02 20.68
N THR A 4 25.49 -10.18 19.37
CA THR A 4 24.44 -9.57 18.53
C THR A 4 23.36 -10.61 18.25
N LEU A 5 22.10 -10.21 18.32
CA LEU A 5 20.94 -11.00 17.92
C LEU A 5 20.12 -10.21 16.91
N ILE A 6 19.55 -10.91 15.93
CA ILE A 6 18.61 -10.30 14.98
C ILE A 6 17.19 -10.64 15.44
N VAL A 7 16.31 -9.66 15.46
CA VAL A 7 14.87 -9.86 15.68
C VAL A 7 14.14 -9.51 14.41
N GLU A 8 13.51 -10.49 13.77
CA GLU A 8 12.59 -10.28 12.67
C GLU A 8 11.15 -10.42 13.18
N ALA A 9 10.29 -9.46 12.85
CA ALA A 9 8.92 -9.44 13.31
C ALA A 9 7.96 -8.92 12.23
N ASP A 10 6.73 -9.42 12.29
CA ASP A 10 5.63 -9.06 11.39
C ASP A 10 4.28 -9.15 12.10
N GLY A 11 3.27 -8.50 11.56
CA GLY A 11 1.89 -8.61 12.00
C GLY A 11 0.90 -8.37 10.85
N GLY A 12 -0.15 -9.17 10.84
CA GLY A 12 -1.19 -9.13 9.82
C GLY A 12 -2.58 -8.94 10.42
N SER A 13 -3.50 -8.36 9.62
CA SER A 13 -4.93 -8.31 9.93
C SER A 13 -5.77 -8.61 8.69
N ARG A 14 -6.63 -9.63 8.76
CA ARG A 14 -7.58 -9.99 7.69
C ARG A 14 -8.81 -9.08 7.74
N GLY A 15 -8.78 -7.98 6.98
CA GLY A 15 -9.87 -6.99 6.95
C GLY A 15 -9.70 -5.84 7.95
N ASN A 16 -8.50 -5.24 7.99
CA ASN A 16 -8.02 -4.19 8.91
C ASN A 16 -9.06 -3.08 9.31
N PRO A 17 -9.60 -3.06 10.56
CA PRO A 17 -9.35 -4.00 11.66
C PRO A 17 -10.14 -5.32 11.52
N GLY A 18 -9.45 -6.45 11.68
CA GLY A 18 -10.07 -7.78 11.57
C GLY A 18 -9.27 -8.83 12.36
N PRO A 19 -9.55 -10.13 12.15
CA PRO A 19 -8.76 -11.21 12.73
C PRO A 19 -7.26 -10.99 12.45
N ALA A 20 -6.49 -10.83 13.50
CA ALA A 20 -5.11 -10.39 13.43
C ALA A 20 -4.19 -11.30 14.23
N GLY A 21 -2.93 -11.37 13.82
CA GLY A 21 -1.90 -12.17 14.48
C GLY A 21 -0.52 -11.62 14.18
N TYR A 22 0.43 -11.93 15.05
CA TYR A 22 1.83 -11.56 14.86
C TYR A 22 2.73 -12.78 14.77
N GLY A 23 3.90 -12.58 14.19
CA GLY A 23 5.00 -13.53 14.18
C GLY A 23 6.31 -12.81 14.45
N ALA A 24 7.19 -13.44 15.21
CA ALA A 24 8.53 -12.95 15.50
C ALA A 24 9.52 -14.10 15.62
N VAL A 25 10.74 -13.87 15.15
CA VAL A 25 11.84 -14.82 15.24
C VAL A 25 13.12 -14.11 15.70
N VAL A 26 13.87 -14.76 16.57
CA VAL A 26 15.22 -14.34 16.98
C VAL A 26 16.22 -15.21 16.24
N LEU A 27 17.13 -14.60 15.48
CA LEU A 27 18.12 -15.29 14.66
C LEU A 27 19.53 -15.07 15.20
N ASP A 28 20.38 -16.08 15.02
CA ASP A 28 21.83 -15.92 15.14
C ASP A 28 22.36 -15.18 13.89
N PRO A 29 23.10 -14.07 14.03
CA PRO A 29 23.57 -13.30 12.89
C PRO A 29 24.67 -13.98 12.07
N GLU A 30 25.40 -14.95 12.63
CA GLU A 30 26.49 -15.65 11.94
C GLU A 30 25.95 -16.84 11.15
N THR A 31 25.03 -17.61 11.74
CA THR A 31 24.52 -18.84 11.12
C THR A 31 23.17 -18.67 10.41
N GLY A 32 22.41 -17.63 10.75
CA GLY A 32 21.02 -17.45 10.31
C GLY A 32 20.03 -18.41 10.98
N GLU A 33 20.46 -19.16 12.00
CA GLU A 33 19.61 -20.13 12.71
C GLU A 33 18.56 -19.42 13.58
N ALA A 34 17.33 -19.94 13.58
CA ALA A 34 16.28 -19.48 14.47
C ALA A 34 16.48 -20.00 15.90
N LEU A 35 16.82 -19.08 16.80
CA LEU A 35 17.06 -19.33 18.22
C LEU A 35 15.77 -19.34 19.04
N ALA A 36 14.78 -18.55 18.62
CA ALA A 36 13.46 -18.51 19.24
C ALA A 36 12.39 -18.05 18.24
N GLU A 37 11.18 -18.59 18.32
CA GLU A 37 10.01 -18.15 17.57
C GLU A 37 8.89 -17.77 18.56
N ALA A 38 8.12 -16.73 18.23
CA ALA A 38 6.94 -16.33 18.96
C ALA A 38 5.84 -15.93 17.97
N ALA A 39 4.64 -16.45 18.15
CA ALA A 39 3.49 -16.08 17.34
C ALA A 39 2.20 -16.19 18.17
N GLU A 40 1.24 -15.31 17.92
CA GLU A 40 -0.01 -15.28 18.68
C GLU A 40 -1.16 -14.69 17.87
N PHE A 41 -2.34 -15.29 18.03
CA PHE A 41 -3.58 -14.73 17.53
C PHE A 41 -4.11 -13.66 18.48
N LEU A 42 -4.43 -12.49 17.95
CA LEU A 42 -4.79 -11.31 18.72
C LEU A 42 -6.30 -11.06 18.81
N GLY A 43 -7.13 -11.92 18.22
CA GLY A 43 -8.53 -11.60 17.98
C GLY A 43 -8.65 -10.50 16.93
N THR A 44 -9.48 -9.49 17.18
CA THR A 44 -9.65 -8.36 16.27
C THR A 44 -8.68 -7.23 16.60
N ALA A 45 -7.78 -6.91 15.67
CA ALA A 45 -6.86 -5.78 15.80
C ALA A 45 -6.55 -5.15 14.44
N THR A 46 -5.88 -4.00 14.43
CA THR A 46 -5.36 -3.41 13.19
C THR A 46 -4.01 -4.02 12.81
N ASN A 47 -3.60 -3.87 11.55
CA ASN A 47 -2.28 -4.33 11.08
C ASN A 47 -1.13 -3.77 11.94
N ASN A 48 -1.14 -2.46 12.19
CA ASN A 48 -0.09 -1.80 12.95
C ASN A 48 -0.05 -2.27 14.42
N VAL A 49 -1.21 -2.57 15.02
CA VAL A 49 -1.26 -3.19 16.36
C VAL A 49 -0.58 -4.56 16.34
N ALA A 50 -0.85 -5.37 15.32
CA ALA A 50 -0.22 -6.68 15.20
C ALA A 50 1.30 -6.57 15.02
N GLU A 51 1.77 -5.68 14.16
CA GLU A 51 3.21 -5.47 13.93
C GLU A 51 3.94 -5.00 15.20
N TYR A 52 3.38 -4.05 15.94
CA TYR A 52 3.94 -3.61 17.22
C TYR A 52 3.98 -4.72 18.27
N LYS A 53 2.93 -5.56 18.33
CA LYS A 53 2.92 -6.71 19.23
C LYS A 53 3.97 -7.75 18.84
N GLY A 54 4.15 -7.99 17.53
CA GLY A 54 5.24 -8.84 17.02
C GLY A 54 6.62 -8.33 17.43
N LEU A 55 6.86 -7.02 17.29
CA LEU A 55 8.11 -6.39 17.75
C LEU A 55 8.34 -6.61 19.25
N VAL A 56 7.34 -6.33 20.09
CA VAL A 56 7.44 -6.52 21.54
C VAL A 56 7.76 -7.98 21.88
N ALA A 57 7.07 -8.93 21.25
CA ALA A 57 7.28 -10.36 21.46
C ALA A 57 8.68 -10.79 21.06
N GLY A 58 9.17 -10.35 19.89
CA GLY A 58 10.53 -10.62 19.42
C GLY A 58 11.62 -10.07 20.34
N LEU A 59 11.46 -8.81 20.80
CA LEU A 59 12.37 -8.21 21.77
C LEU A 59 12.36 -8.97 23.10
N ARG A 60 11.20 -9.40 23.59
CA ARG A 60 11.11 -10.21 24.82
C ARG A 60 11.79 -11.58 24.67
N ALA A 61 11.60 -12.23 23.51
CA ALA A 61 12.27 -13.49 23.21
C ALA A 61 13.80 -13.32 23.19
N ALA A 62 14.29 -12.25 22.55
CA ALA A 62 15.73 -11.95 22.53
C ALA A 62 16.27 -11.63 23.94
N ARG A 63 15.52 -10.88 24.75
CA ARG A 63 15.86 -10.57 26.14
C ARG A 63 15.95 -11.82 27.02
N ALA A 64 15.10 -12.81 26.78
CA ALA A 64 15.12 -14.08 27.49
C ALA A 64 16.36 -14.93 27.12
N LEU A 65 16.87 -14.80 25.89
CA LEU A 65 18.08 -15.47 25.43
C LEU A 65 19.35 -14.81 25.99
N ASP A 66 19.46 -13.49 25.88
CA ASP A 66 20.60 -12.73 26.39
C ASP A 66 20.19 -11.28 26.72
N PRO A 67 20.12 -10.93 28.02
CA PRO A 67 19.83 -9.58 28.46
C PRO A 67 20.87 -8.53 28.04
N GLU A 68 22.12 -8.89 27.82
CA GLU A 68 23.19 -7.94 27.50
C GLU A 68 23.47 -7.86 26.00
N ALA A 69 22.70 -8.59 25.17
CA ALA A 69 22.88 -8.60 23.73
C ALA A 69 22.54 -7.25 23.08
N ARG A 70 23.24 -6.96 21.98
CA ARG A 70 22.84 -5.93 21.02
C ARG A 70 21.81 -6.52 20.08
N ILE A 71 20.70 -5.83 19.91
CA ILE A 71 19.58 -6.28 19.09
C ILE A 71 19.51 -5.47 17.81
N GLN A 72 19.54 -6.17 16.68
CA GLN A 72 19.21 -5.61 15.38
C GLN A 72 17.79 -6.04 15.03
N VAL A 73 16.83 -5.13 15.20
CA VAL A 73 15.46 -5.36 14.76
C VAL A 73 15.37 -5.13 13.26
N ARG A 74 14.84 -6.10 12.53
CA ARG A 74 14.55 -6.03 11.09
C ARG A 74 13.07 -6.25 10.87
N MET A 75 12.38 -5.29 10.28
CA MET A 75 10.95 -5.42 9.98
C MET A 75 10.66 -4.83 8.61
N ASP A 76 9.66 -5.35 7.93
CA ASP A 76 9.13 -4.77 6.68
C ASP A 76 8.07 -3.68 6.92
N SER A 77 7.66 -3.48 8.17
CA SER A 77 6.90 -2.30 8.58
C SER A 77 7.79 -1.07 8.73
N LYS A 78 7.86 -0.27 7.67
CA LYS A 78 8.57 1.02 7.69
C LYS A 78 8.00 1.97 8.75
N LEU A 79 6.68 1.93 8.96
CA LEU A 79 6.03 2.72 9.99
C LEU A 79 6.61 2.42 11.38
N VAL A 80 6.66 1.14 11.76
CA VAL A 80 7.18 0.71 13.07
C VAL A 80 8.67 1.04 13.18
N VAL A 81 9.47 0.73 12.15
CA VAL A 81 10.91 1.00 12.14
C VAL A 81 11.20 2.50 12.34
N GLU A 82 10.52 3.38 11.61
CA GLU A 82 10.74 4.83 11.67
C GLU A 82 10.27 5.44 13.00
N GLN A 83 9.15 4.95 13.53
CA GLN A 83 8.61 5.39 14.82
C GLN A 83 9.49 4.93 16.00
N MET A 84 10.00 3.70 15.95
CA MET A 84 10.86 3.14 16.98
C MET A 84 12.28 3.70 16.92
N SER A 85 12.76 4.06 15.73
CA SER A 85 13.99 4.83 15.53
C SER A 85 13.89 6.28 16.02
N GLY A 86 12.70 6.76 16.39
CA GLY A 86 12.46 8.13 16.83
C GLY A 86 12.44 9.17 15.70
N ARG A 87 12.50 8.74 14.43
CA ARG A 87 12.44 9.63 13.26
C ARG A 87 11.03 10.11 12.99
N TRP A 88 10.02 9.28 13.28
CA TRP A 88 8.60 9.60 13.10
C TRP A 88 7.84 9.68 14.43
N GLN A 89 6.92 10.64 14.54
CA GLN A 89 6.10 10.80 15.74
C GLN A 89 4.98 9.75 15.81
N ILE A 90 4.81 9.13 16.98
CA ILE A 90 3.71 8.21 17.26
C ILE A 90 2.49 9.00 17.72
N LYS A 91 1.54 9.22 16.82
CA LYS A 91 0.31 9.98 17.10
C LYS A 91 -0.84 9.10 17.59
N HIS A 92 -0.95 7.87 17.08
CA HIS A 92 -2.08 6.98 17.34
C HIS A 92 -2.11 6.52 18.80
N PRO A 93 -3.26 6.63 19.52
CA PRO A 93 -3.36 6.30 20.94
C PRO A 93 -2.98 4.85 21.24
N ASP A 94 -3.39 3.89 20.40
CA ASP A 94 -3.09 2.47 20.60
C ASP A 94 -1.61 2.11 20.40
N MET A 95 -0.86 2.91 19.63
CA MET A 95 0.55 2.60 19.32
C MET A 95 1.50 3.14 20.39
N LYS A 96 1.11 4.23 21.07
CA LYS A 96 1.91 4.83 22.15
C LYS A 96 2.26 3.83 23.29
N PRO A 97 1.31 3.06 23.85
CA PRO A 97 1.63 2.10 24.90
C PRO A 97 2.51 0.96 24.38
N LEU A 98 2.27 0.44 23.16
CA LEU A 98 3.08 -0.65 22.58
C LEU A 98 4.51 -0.20 22.29
N ALA A 99 4.71 1.03 21.81
CA ALA A 99 6.04 1.60 21.61
C ALA A 99 6.78 1.82 22.94
N ALA A 100 6.06 2.25 23.98
CA ALA A 100 6.64 2.37 25.32
C ALA A 100 7.06 0.99 25.87
N GLU A 101 6.23 -0.03 25.66
CA GLU A 101 6.52 -1.42 26.04
C GLU A 101 7.77 -1.95 25.31
N ALA A 102 7.85 -1.79 23.99
CA ALA A 102 9.02 -2.19 23.19
C ALA A 102 10.29 -1.47 23.66
N ARG A 103 10.23 -0.16 23.93
CA ARG A 103 11.37 0.62 24.43
C ARG A 103 11.80 0.23 25.85
N ALA A 104 10.91 -0.34 26.64
CA ALA A 104 11.23 -0.79 28.00
C ALA A 104 11.94 -2.15 28.02
N VAL A 105 11.86 -2.93 26.93
CA VAL A 105 12.48 -4.28 26.89
C VAL A 105 14.00 -4.19 26.93
N PHE A 106 14.62 -3.21 26.26
CA PHE A 106 16.06 -3.00 26.23
C PHE A 106 16.48 -1.55 26.50
N PRO A 107 17.58 -1.32 27.24
CA PRO A 107 18.20 0.00 27.37
C PRO A 107 18.35 0.72 26.02
N PRO A 108 18.16 2.05 26.00
CA PRO A 108 18.48 2.87 24.83
C PRO A 108 19.93 2.62 24.39
N GLY A 109 20.13 2.37 23.09
CA GLY A 109 21.44 2.10 22.51
C GLY A 109 21.83 0.61 22.40
N GLN A 110 21.07 -0.31 22.99
CA GLN A 110 21.22 -1.75 22.71
C GLN A 110 20.40 -2.21 21.50
N VAL A 111 19.41 -1.43 21.07
CA VAL A 111 18.53 -1.80 19.94
C VAL A 111 18.73 -0.85 18.77
N SER A 112 18.96 -1.40 17.59
CA SER A 112 18.84 -0.71 16.31
C SER A 112 17.63 -1.23 15.54
N TYR A 113 17.04 -0.37 14.70
CA TYR A 113 15.90 -0.72 13.87
C TYR A 113 16.25 -0.51 12.41
N GLU A 114 16.04 -1.53 11.61
CA GLU A 114 16.29 -1.57 10.18
C GLU A 114 15.03 -2.02 9.46
N TRP A 115 14.74 -1.34 8.34
CA TRP A 115 13.68 -1.76 7.46
C TRP A 115 14.23 -2.75 6.45
N ILE A 116 13.54 -3.88 6.26
CA ILE A 116 13.87 -4.89 5.25
C ILE A 116 12.71 -5.10 4.27
N PRO A 117 12.95 -5.39 2.98
CA PRO A 117 11.88 -5.74 2.05
C PRO A 117 11.06 -6.94 2.52
N ARG A 118 9.76 -6.95 2.21
CA ARG A 118 8.83 -8.05 2.52
C ARG A 118 9.34 -9.43 2.10
N ALA A 119 10.01 -9.50 0.95
CA ALA A 119 10.59 -10.73 0.43
C ALA A 119 11.71 -11.33 1.31
N GLN A 120 12.25 -10.54 2.24
CA GLN A 120 13.29 -10.94 3.19
C GLN A 120 12.70 -11.29 4.57
N ASN A 121 11.51 -10.79 4.93
CA ASN A 121 10.85 -11.05 6.23
C ASN A 121 9.91 -12.28 6.20
N LYS A 122 10.21 -13.28 5.37
CA LYS A 122 9.30 -14.43 5.10
C LYS A 122 9.05 -15.30 6.34
N HIS A 123 10.00 -15.36 7.26
CA HIS A 123 9.89 -16.20 8.46
C HIS A 123 8.83 -15.63 9.41
N ALA A 124 8.94 -14.35 9.75
CA ALA A 124 7.96 -13.67 10.60
C ALA A 124 6.57 -13.60 9.93
N ASP A 125 6.50 -13.39 8.61
CA ASP A 125 5.26 -13.46 7.82
C ASP A 125 4.54 -14.82 7.98
N ARG A 126 5.30 -15.91 7.80
CA ARG A 126 4.76 -17.26 7.96
C ARG A 126 4.17 -17.44 9.35
N LEU A 127 4.91 -17.05 10.39
CA LEU A 127 4.47 -17.15 11.78
C LEU A 127 3.19 -16.34 12.05
N ALA A 128 3.10 -15.11 11.53
CA ALA A 128 1.90 -14.29 11.66
C ALA A 128 0.67 -14.93 11.00
N ASN A 129 0.85 -15.53 9.81
CA ASN A 129 -0.23 -16.25 9.11
C ASN A 129 -0.65 -17.53 9.84
N GLU A 130 0.31 -18.32 10.32
CA GLU A 130 0.04 -19.51 11.12
C GLU A 130 -0.75 -19.17 12.39
N ALA A 131 -0.40 -18.08 13.07
CA ALA A 131 -1.12 -17.60 14.24
C ALA A 131 -2.56 -17.21 13.91
N MET A 132 -2.78 -16.46 12.82
CA MET A 132 -4.14 -16.10 12.37
C MET A 132 -4.98 -17.33 11.98
N ASP A 133 -4.37 -18.33 11.35
CA ASP A 133 -5.05 -19.57 10.98
C ASP A 133 -5.37 -20.44 12.21
N ALA A 134 -4.44 -20.58 13.15
CA ALA A 134 -4.69 -21.28 14.41
C ALA A 134 -5.84 -20.64 15.19
N GLY A 135 -5.85 -19.31 15.29
CA GLY A 135 -6.91 -18.55 15.96
C GLY A 135 -8.29 -18.72 15.32
N ARG A 136 -8.36 -18.78 13.99
CA ARG A 136 -9.60 -19.08 13.26
C ARG A 136 -10.15 -20.47 13.63
N ASP A 137 -9.26 -21.43 13.83
CA ASP A 137 -9.62 -22.81 14.16
C ASP A 137 -9.84 -23.01 15.68
N GLY A 138 -9.88 -21.93 16.47
CA GLY A 138 -10.08 -21.95 17.92
C GLY A 138 -8.89 -22.50 18.72
N LYS A 139 -7.71 -22.55 18.10
CA LYS A 139 -6.47 -23.09 18.69
C LYS A 139 -5.49 -21.96 18.99
N GLN A 140 -4.64 -22.17 19.99
CA GLN A 140 -3.44 -21.35 20.15
C GLN A 140 -2.33 -21.88 19.26
N TRP A 141 -1.49 -20.99 18.72
CA TRP A 141 -0.30 -21.39 17.99
C TRP A 141 0.68 -22.07 18.96
N GLU A 142 1.25 -23.20 18.54
CA GLU A 142 2.23 -23.96 19.32
C GLU A 142 3.52 -24.15 18.51
N PRO A 143 4.70 -23.84 19.08
CA PRO A 143 5.99 -23.98 18.36
C PRO A 143 6.26 -25.38 17.80
N ARG A 144 5.69 -26.43 18.42
CA ARG A 144 6.00 -27.85 18.14
C ARG A 144 5.39 -28.39 16.84
N ASN A 145 4.48 -27.66 16.20
CA ASN A 145 3.80 -28.07 14.96
C ASN A 145 4.30 -27.31 13.70
N SER A 146 5.34 -26.48 13.84
CA SER A 146 5.99 -25.77 12.74
C SER A 146 6.73 -26.78 11.83
N ARG A 147 6.14 -27.12 10.68
CA ARG A 147 6.73 -28.05 9.69
C ARG A 147 7.39 -27.26 8.55
N ALA A 148 8.71 -27.09 8.61
CA ALA A 148 9.68 -27.36 7.52
C ALA A 148 11.06 -26.75 7.83
N ALA A 149 12.09 -27.54 7.55
CA ALA A 149 13.50 -27.25 7.73
C ALA A 149 14.00 -26.09 6.85
N LEU A 150 15.02 -25.41 7.35
CA LEU A 150 15.81 -24.39 6.66
C LEU A 150 16.44 -24.99 5.38
N ASP A 151 16.10 -24.42 4.22
CA ASP A 151 16.98 -24.49 3.05
C ASP A 151 18.19 -23.56 3.30
N THR A 152 19.13 -24.02 4.12
CA THR A 152 20.44 -23.39 4.31
C THR A 152 21.54 -24.39 3.97
N ALA A 153 21.65 -24.72 2.67
CA ALA A 153 22.88 -25.25 2.11
C ALA A 153 23.58 -24.15 1.32
N ALA A 154 24.38 -23.35 2.03
CA ALA A 154 25.43 -22.56 1.41
C ALA A 154 26.41 -23.53 0.72
N ALA A 155 26.63 -23.33 -0.58
CA ALA A 155 27.68 -24.04 -1.31
C ALA A 155 29.06 -23.74 -0.67
N PRO A 156 29.92 -24.74 -0.48
CA PRO A 156 31.15 -24.56 0.27
C PRO A 156 32.16 -23.70 -0.51
N ALA A 157 32.84 -22.86 0.26
CA ALA A 157 34.02 -22.11 -0.14
C ALA A 157 35.04 -23.04 -0.83
N ARG A 158 35.41 -22.70 -2.07
CA ARG A 158 36.64 -23.21 -2.66
C ARG A 158 37.81 -22.44 -2.08
N SER A 159 38.77 -23.21 -1.61
CA SER A 159 39.95 -22.82 -0.83
C SER A 159 40.80 -21.73 -1.47
N ALA A 160 41.27 -20.82 -0.61
CA ALA A 160 42.47 -20.04 -0.83
C ALA A 160 43.69 -20.95 -0.91
N ALA A 161 44.09 -21.29 -2.14
CA ALA A 161 45.45 -21.72 -2.52
C ALA A 161 45.47 -21.98 -4.03
N ALA A 162 45.73 -20.93 -4.81
CA ALA A 162 46.31 -20.93 -6.18
C ALA A 162 45.82 -19.72 -6.98
N ARG A 163 46.24 -18.51 -6.60
CA ARG A 163 46.41 -17.35 -7.50
C ARG A 163 47.51 -16.44 -6.95
N ALA A 164 48.72 -16.98 -6.97
CA ALA A 164 49.93 -16.18 -7.04
C ALA A 164 50.50 -16.47 -8.43
N ALA A 165 50.87 -15.42 -9.16
CA ALA A 165 51.28 -15.41 -10.57
C ALA A 165 50.12 -15.50 -11.58
N ASP A 166 49.41 -14.39 -11.78
CA ASP A 166 49.34 -13.72 -13.10
C ASP A 166 48.48 -12.46 -12.95
N GLU A 167 49.11 -11.29 -12.74
CA GLU A 167 48.50 -9.96 -12.89
C GLU A 167 49.63 -8.92 -12.80
N ALA A 168 50.54 -9.01 -13.76
CA ALA A 168 51.55 -8.00 -14.07
C ALA A 168 51.53 -7.75 -15.57
N ALA A 169 50.37 -7.36 -16.11
CA ALA A 169 50.20 -6.75 -17.43
C ALA A 169 48.74 -6.36 -17.64
N GLU A 170 48.37 -5.14 -17.27
CA GLU A 170 47.45 -4.27 -18.02
C GLU A 170 47.27 -2.95 -17.26
N ALA A 171 48.28 -2.09 -17.42
CA ALA A 171 48.15 -0.66 -17.18
C ALA A 171 47.73 -0.02 -18.50
N ALA A 172 46.46 0.39 -18.62
CA ALA A 172 46.00 1.56 -19.37
C ALA A 172 44.47 1.49 -19.57
N GLU A 173 43.70 2.04 -18.63
CA GLU A 173 42.49 2.81 -18.92
C GLU A 173 42.04 3.49 -17.62
N ALA A 174 41.97 4.82 -17.65
CA ALA A 174 41.58 5.65 -16.51
C ALA A 174 40.05 5.60 -16.35
N PRO A 175 39.51 5.29 -15.15
CA PRO A 175 38.08 5.45 -14.93
C PRO A 175 37.76 6.93 -14.66
N GLU A 176 36.72 7.42 -15.34
CA GLU A 176 36.04 8.66 -15.02
C GLU A 176 35.75 8.75 -13.51
N VAL A 177 36.08 9.91 -12.94
CA VAL A 177 35.81 10.22 -11.54
C VAL A 177 34.31 10.29 -11.34
N ALA A 178 33.72 9.21 -10.80
CA ALA A 178 32.37 9.23 -10.28
C ALA A 178 32.29 10.29 -9.17
N GLU A 179 31.46 11.31 -9.36
CA GLU A 179 31.12 12.29 -8.33
C GLU A 179 30.61 11.55 -7.08
N ALA A 180 31.21 11.85 -5.93
CA ALA A 180 30.76 11.33 -4.65
C ALA A 180 29.29 11.73 -4.41
N PRO A 181 28.42 10.82 -3.92
CA PRO A 181 27.04 11.17 -3.62
C PRO A 181 27.02 12.26 -2.55
N ALA A 182 26.39 13.38 -2.86
CA ALA A 182 26.17 14.47 -1.92
C ALA A 182 25.48 13.93 -0.65
N PRO A 183 25.80 14.47 0.55
CA PRO A 183 25.16 14.05 1.78
C PRO A 183 23.72 14.60 1.81
N GLY A 184 22.79 13.84 1.24
CA GLY A 184 21.36 14.09 1.27
C GLY A 184 20.62 12.94 1.96
N TRP A 185 19.37 13.20 2.35
CA TRP A 185 18.40 12.21 2.85
C TRP A 185 18.00 11.18 1.76
N GLY A 186 18.97 10.45 1.20
CA GLY A 186 18.73 9.45 0.19
C GLY A 186 18.24 8.16 0.83
N ALA A 187 16.95 7.87 0.69
CA ALA A 187 16.49 6.48 0.75
C ALA A 187 17.30 5.65 -0.27
N PRO A 188 17.46 4.33 -0.07
CA PRO A 188 18.02 3.47 -1.12
C PRO A 188 17.27 3.72 -2.43
N ASP A 189 17.98 3.69 -3.56
CA ASP A 189 17.34 3.84 -4.88
C ASP A 189 16.36 2.68 -5.08
N LEU A 190 15.08 2.94 -4.83
CA LEU A 190 13.98 1.98 -4.98
C LEU A 190 13.57 1.82 -6.45
N GLY A 191 14.33 2.40 -7.39
CA GLY A 191 13.96 2.56 -8.77
C GLY A 191 12.85 3.60 -8.97
N ALA A 192 12.48 3.83 -10.24
CA ALA A 192 11.36 4.70 -10.56
C ALA A 192 10.05 4.11 -9.99
N PRO A 193 9.21 4.90 -9.29
CA PRO A 193 7.93 4.42 -8.80
C PRO A 193 6.94 4.20 -9.95
N ALA A 194 6.04 3.23 -9.78
CA ALA A 194 4.84 3.18 -10.62
C ALA A 194 3.93 4.35 -10.22
N THR A 195 3.61 5.23 -11.16
CA THR A 195 2.81 6.44 -10.88
C THR A 195 1.46 6.35 -11.55
N PHE A 196 0.39 6.37 -10.76
CA PHE A 196 -0.97 6.45 -11.28
C PHE A 196 -1.41 7.91 -11.32
N VAL A 197 -1.58 8.43 -12.54
CA VAL A 197 -2.26 9.70 -12.77
C VAL A 197 -3.74 9.38 -12.88
N LEU A 198 -4.51 9.76 -11.88
CA LEU A 198 -5.94 9.47 -11.77
C LEU A 198 -6.73 10.61 -12.40
N LEU A 199 -7.54 10.30 -13.40
CA LEU A 199 -8.43 11.25 -14.06
C LEU A 199 -9.88 10.87 -13.79
N ARG A 200 -10.64 11.77 -13.15
CA ARG A 200 -12.10 11.60 -13.10
C ARG A 200 -12.65 11.80 -14.50
N HIS A 201 -13.66 11.02 -14.90
CA HIS A 201 -14.36 11.28 -16.17
C HIS A 201 -14.83 12.74 -16.30
N GLY A 202 -14.94 13.22 -17.54
CA GLY A 202 -15.55 14.51 -17.84
C GLY A 202 -17.02 14.56 -17.44
N GLU A 203 -17.58 15.77 -17.37
CA GLU A 203 -18.97 15.98 -16.97
C GLU A 203 -19.98 15.18 -17.82
N THR A 204 -21.00 14.65 -17.15
CA THR A 204 -22.21 14.08 -17.77
C THR A 204 -23.44 14.90 -17.36
N ALA A 205 -24.59 14.67 -18.01
CA ALA A 205 -25.85 15.33 -17.62
C ALA A 205 -26.19 15.12 -16.12
N LEU A 206 -25.95 13.92 -15.58
CA LEU A 206 -26.18 13.61 -14.17
C LEU A 206 -25.17 14.29 -13.23
N THR A 207 -23.94 14.50 -13.70
CA THR A 207 -22.90 15.21 -12.94
C THR A 207 -23.32 16.66 -12.67
N ALA A 208 -23.80 17.36 -13.69
CA ALA A 208 -24.27 18.75 -13.56
C ALA A 208 -25.46 18.87 -12.58
N GLN A 209 -26.29 17.82 -12.52
CA GLN A 209 -27.45 17.74 -11.62
C GLN A 209 -27.11 17.21 -10.22
N LYS A 210 -25.84 16.86 -9.95
CA LYS A 210 -25.38 16.25 -8.69
C LYS A 210 -26.20 15.00 -8.30
N ARG A 211 -26.53 14.18 -9.29
CA ARG A 211 -27.24 12.90 -9.11
C ARG A 211 -26.25 11.77 -8.89
N PHE A 212 -26.62 10.78 -8.08
CA PHE A 212 -25.90 9.52 -7.98
C PHE A 212 -25.90 8.86 -9.36
N SER A 213 -24.71 8.45 -9.81
CA SER A 213 -24.47 7.89 -11.14
C SER A 213 -23.41 6.82 -11.01
N GLY A 214 -23.83 5.68 -10.47
CA GLY A 214 -22.99 4.55 -10.18
C GLY A 214 -22.79 3.62 -11.38
N SER A 215 -22.56 2.35 -11.08
CA SER A 215 -22.47 1.27 -12.07
C SER A 215 -23.76 0.49 -12.27
N GLY A 216 -24.71 0.59 -11.34
CA GLY A 216 -26.01 -0.10 -11.43
C GLY A 216 -27.08 0.71 -12.17
N GLY A 217 -26.83 2.02 -12.34
CA GLY A 217 -27.72 2.95 -13.00
C GLY A 217 -27.55 3.03 -14.52
N THR A 218 -27.96 4.17 -15.07
CA THR A 218 -27.71 4.48 -16.48
C THR A 218 -26.20 4.68 -16.72
N ASP A 219 -25.73 4.39 -17.94
CA ASP A 219 -24.34 4.64 -18.35
C ASP A 219 -24.28 5.86 -19.29
N PRO A 220 -24.44 7.09 -18.75
CA PRO A 220 -24.53 8.28 -19.57
C PRO A 220 -23.24 8.58 -20.30
N GLU A 221 -23.38 9.17 -21.48
CA GLU A 221 -22.28 9.77 -22.24
C GLU A 221 -21.81 11.10 -21.63
N LEU A 222 -20.68 11.60 -22.12
CA LEU A 222 -20.20 12.94 -21.78
C LEU A 222 -21.13 14.03 -22.31
N SER A 223 -21.30 15.09 -21.52
CA SER A 223 -21.91 16.33 -21.98
C SER A 223 -20.99 17.04 -22.99
N PRO A 224 -21.48 18.05 -23.74
CA PRO A 224 -20.59 18.90 -24.53
C PRO A 224 -19.48 19.57 -23.71
N ALA A 225 -19.75 19.91 -22.44
CA ALA A 225 -18.73 20.41 -21.52
C ALA A 225 -17.75 19.30 -21.12
N GLY A 226 -18.25 18.09 -20.82
CA GLY A 226 -17.41 16.93 -20.52
C GLY A 226 -16.44 16.55 -21.64
N ARG A 227 -16.87 16.65 -22.91
CA ARG A 227 -15.99 16.45 -24.07
C ARG A 227 -14.86 17.48 -24.12
N ARG A 228 -15.18 18.78 -23.96
CA ARG A 228 -14.16 19.84 -23.90
C ARG A 228 -13.18 19.64 -22.73
N GLN A 229 -13.68 19.21 -21.58
CA GLN A 229 -12.86 18.91 -20.42
C GLN A 229 -11.90 17.74 -20.69
N ALA A 230 -12.38 16.63 -21.27
CA ALA A 230 -11.54 15.50 -21.64
C ALA A 230 -10.46 15.91 -22.66
N GLU A 231 -10.82 16.76 -23.62
CA GLU A 231 -9.87 17.30 -24.58
C GLU A 231 -8.79 18.17 -23.93
N ALA A 232 -9.16 19.05 -23.01
CA ALA A 232 -8.23 19.90 -22.26
C ALA A 232 -7.29 19.07 -21.37
N ALA A 233 -7.81 18.06 -20.69
CA ALA A 233 -7.00 17.10 -19.92
C ALA A 233 -6.00 16.37 -20.84
N GLY A 234 -6.45 15.95 -22.02
CA GLY A 234 -5.59 15.31 -23.01
C GLY A 234 -4.46 16.22 -23.50
N ALA A 235 -4.75 17.49 -23.78
CA ALA A 235 -3.75 18.47 -24.18
C ALA A 235 -2.72 18.72 -23.06
N ALA A 236 -3.18 18.86 -21.81
CA ALA A 236 -2.29 19.09 -20.67
C ALA A 236 -1.40 17.87 -20.38
N LEU A 237 -1.92 16.65 -20.50
CA LEU A 237 -1.13 15.43 -20.32
C LEU A 237 -0.13 15.20 -21.46
N ALA A 238 -0.51 15.53 -22.70
CA ALA A 238 0.39 15.47 -23.85
C ALA A 238 1.56 16.46 -23.69
N ALA A 239 1.29 17.68 -23.24
CA ALA A 239 2.32 18.68 -22.98
C ALA A 239 3.32 18.25 -21.89
N ARG A 240 2.87 17.45 -20.90
CA ARG A 240 3.76 16.88 -19.86
C ARG A 240 4.60 15.71 -20.39
N GLY A 241 4.10 14.95 -21.37
CA GLY A 241 4.85 13.88 -22.05
C GLY A 241 5.24 12.67 -21.18
N THR A 242 4.62 12.48 -20.01
CA THR A 242 5.04 11.44 -19.05
C THR A 242 4.20 10.17 -19.07
N ILE A 243 2.99 10.20 -19.65
CA ILE A 243 2.06 9.06 -19.64
C ILE A 243 2.55 7.97 -20.61
N GLN A 244 2.65 6.74 -20.13
CA GLN A 244 3.15 5.58 -20.88
C GLN A 244 2.08 4.50 -21.15
N ALA A 245 0.93 4.58 -20.47
CA ALA A 245 -0.20 3.68 -20.67
C ALA A 245 -1.52 4.37 -20.23
N VAL A 246 -2.63 3.99 -20.86
CA VAL A 246 -3.97 4.45 -20.49
C VAL A 246 -4.84 3.25 -20.11
N VAL A 247 -5.41 3.33 -18.90
CA VAL A 247 -6.37 2.36 -18.37
C VAL A 247 -7.65 3.10 -18.01
N SER A 248 -8.80 2.50 -18.31
CA SER A 248 -10.09 3.12 -18.07
C SER A 248 -11.07 2.15 -17.41
N SER A 249 -11.96 2.71 -16.59
CA SER A 249 -13.22 2.05 -16.26
C SER A 249 -13.99 1.70 -17.56
N PRO A 250 -14.69 0.56 -17.59
CA PRO A 250 -15.49 0.19 -18.74
C PRO A 250 -16.73 1.07 -18.94
N LEU A 251 -17.18 1.88 -17.97
CA LEU A 251 -18.34 2.76 -18.13
C LEU A 251 -18.11 3.85 -19.20
N ARG A 252 -19.12 4.13 -20.02
CA ARG A 252 -19.07 4.95 -21.24
C ARG A 252 -18.42 6.31 -21.02
N ARG A 253 -18.83 7.05 -19.99
CA ARG A 253 -18.23 8.35 -19.62
C ARG A 253 -16.70 8.29 -19.41
N CYS A 254 -16.19 7.20 -18.84
CA CYS A 254 -14.74 6.99 -18.68
C CYS A 254 -14.08 6.56 -19.98
N ARG A 255 -14.75 5.71 -20.79
CA ARG A 255 -14.23 5.32 -22.11
C ARG A 255 -14.07 6.52 -23.02
N GLU A 256 -15.11 7.34 -23.17
CA GLU A 256 -15.07 8.56 -24.00
C GLU A 256 -14.00 9.55 -23.50
N THR A 257 -13.84 9.71 -22.17
CA THR A 257 -12.78 10.55 -21.60
C THR A 257 -11.40 9.98 -21.93
N ALA A 258 -11.20 8.67 -21.72
CA ALA A 258 -9.92 8.01 -21.96
C ALA A 258 -9.54 8.01 -23.43
N GLU A 259 -10.49 7.77 -24.34
CA GLU A 259 -10.29 7.80 -25.79
C GLU A 259 -9.86 9.19 -26.27
N ALA A 260 -10.49 10.26 -25.79
CA ALA A 260 -10.11 11.63 -26.14
C ALA A 260 -8.68 11.98 -25.70
N VAL A 261 -8.23 11.46 -24.56
CA VAL A 261 -6.86 11.64 -24.08
C VAL A 261 -5.89 10.74 -24.86
N ALA A 262 -6.22 9.47 -25.00
CA ALA A 262 -5.37 8.46 -25.64
C ALA A 262 -5.12 8.78 -27.12
N ALA A 263 -6.12 9.30 -27.84
CA ALA A 263 -5.96 9.78 -29.21
C ALA A 263 -4.91 10.89 -29.35
N ARG A 264 -4.80 11.80 -28.37
CA ARG A 264 -3.76 12.83 -28.35
C ARG A 264 -2.38 12.27 -28.00
N LEU A 265 -2.33 11.24 -27.14
CA LEU A 265 -1.08 10.62 -26.71
C LEU A 265 -0.56 9.55 -27.68
N GLY A 266 -1.37 9.12 -28.65
CA GLY A 266 -1.04 8.00 -29.53
C GLY A 266 -0.99 6.66 -28.79
N LEU A 267 -1.81 6.49 -27.74
CA LEU A 267 -1.85 5.29 -26.90
C LEU A 267 -3.16 4.54 -27.07
N GLU A 268 -3.15 3.24 -26.76
CA GLU A 268 -4.36 2.43 -26.66
C GLU A 268 -4.98 2.52 -25.26
N VAL A 269 -6.31 2.41 -25.19
CA VAL A 269 -7.05 2.35 -23.92
C VAL A 269 -7.27 0.90 -23.53
N ARG A 270 -6.80 0.52 -22.34
CA ARG A 270 -7.14 -0.78 -21.73
C ARG A 270 -8.29 -0.64 -20.74
N LEU A 271 -9.28 -1.52 -20.82
CA LEU A 271 -10.40 -1.53 -19.86
C LEU A 271 -10.04 -2.37 -18.62
N GLU A 272 -10.45 -1.91 -17.44
CA GLU A 272 -10.34 -2.63 -16.17
C GLU A 272 -11.65 -2.54 -15.37
N GLU A 273 -12.32 -3.69 -15.22
CA GLU A 273 -13.63 -3.80 -14.55
C GLU A 273 -13.60 -3.37 -13.07
N GLY A 274 -12.46 -3.58 -12.38
CA GLY A 274 -12.32 -3.16 -10.98
C GLY A 274 -12.34 -1.64 -10.78
N LEU A 275 -12.28 -0.84 -11.85
CA LEU A 275 -12.32 0.62 -11.82
C LEU A 275 -13.72 1.22 -12.00
N ARG A 276 -14.79 0.42 -12.12
CA ARG A 276 -16.17 0.96 -12.22
C ARG A 276 -16.54 1.82 -11.01
N GLU A 277 -17.49 2.74 -11.16
CA GLU A 277 -18.04 3.49 -10.03
C GLU A 277 -18.75 2.54 -9.05
N THR A 278 -18.98 3.00 -7.83
CA THR A 278 -19.84 2.33 -6.83
C THR A 278 -21.23 2.09 -7.43
N ASP A 279 -21.81 0.92 -7.22
CA ASP A 279 -23.23 0.71 -7.46
C ASP A 279 -24.06 1.36 -6.34
N PHE A 280 -24.91 2.33 -6.66
CA PHE A 280 -25.73 3.03 -5.66
C PHE A 280 -27.13 2.42 -5.48
N GLY A 281 -27.42 1.26 -6.07
CA GLY A 281 -28.68 0.54 -5.89
C GLY A 281 -29.91 1.41 -6.19
N ALA A 282 -30.83 1.48 -5.23
CA ALA A 282 -32.07 2.27 -5.37
C ALA A 282 -31.85 3.78 -5.47
N TRP A 283 -30.64 4.28 -5.19
CA TRP A 283 -30.32 5.70 -5.24
C TRP A 283 -29.87 6.17 -6.63
N GLU A 284 -29.65 5.24 -7.57
CA GLU A 284 -29.22 5.56 -8.92
C GLU A 284 -30.14 6.60 -9.58
N GLY A 285 -29.54 7.65 -10.13
CA GLY A 285 -30.24 8.76 -10.75
C GLY A 285 -30.91 9.74 -9.78
N LEU A 286 -30.87 9.52 -8.45
CA LEU A 286 -31.43 10.44 -7.47
C LEU A 286 -30.41 11.50 -7.05
N THR A 287 -30.88 12.67 -6.63
CA THR A 287 -30.06 13.65 -5.93
C THR A 287 -29.91 13.25 -4.46
N PHE A 288 -28.90 13.80 -3.78
CA PHE A 288 -28.74 13.63 -2.34
C PHE A 288 -29.98 14.08 -1.55
N ALA A 289 -30.68 15.13 -2.00
CA ALA A 289 -31.89 15.61 -1.36
C ALA A 289 -33.05 14.62 -1.50
N GLU A 290 -33.27 14.08 -2.71
CA GLU A 290 -34.27 13.05 -2.96
C GLU A 290 -33.98 11.76 -2.19
N VAL A 291 -32.71 11.36 -2.06
CA VAL A 291 -32.31 10.22 -1.22
C VAL A 291 -32.63 10.48 0.25
N ARG A 292 -32.27 11.65 0.78
CA ARG A 292 -32.58 12.01 2.18
C ARG A 292 -34.09 11.98 2.46
N GLU A 293 -34.91 12.41 1.51
CA GLU A 293 -36.36 12.42 1.65
C GLU A 293 -36.96 11.00 1.56
N ARG A 294 -36.49 10.19 0.60
CA ARG A 294 -37.09 8.88 0.30
C ARG A 294 -36.51 7.72 1.10
N PHE A 295 -35.26 7.83 1.55
CA PHE A 295 -34.50 6.79 2.23
C PHE A 295 -33.66 7.36 3.39
N PRO A 296 -34.27 8.08 4.36
CA PRO A 296 -33.52 8.76 5.44
C PRO A 296 -32.67 7.81 6.28
N ASP A 297 -33.24 6.67 6.73
CA ASP A 297 -32.53 5.70 7.57
C ASP A 297 -31.37 5.01 6.82
N ASP A 298 -31.56 4.73 5.53
CA ASP A 298 -30.55 4.14 4.64
C ASP A 298 -29.36 5.10 4.47
N LEU A 299 -29.67 6.40 4.27
CA LEU A 299 -28.67 7.44 4.13
C LEU A 299 -27.88 7.66 5.42
N ASP A 300 -28.54 7.70 6.57
CA ASP A 300 -27.90 7.87 7.87
C ASP A 300 -26.95 6.70 8.18
N ALA A 301 -27.40 5.46 7.91
CA ALA A 301 -26.56 4.27 8.07
C ALA A 301 -25.33 4.29 7.13
N TRP A 302 -25.51 4.69 5.87
CA TRP A 302 -24.44 4.78 4.88
C TRP A 302 -23.41 5.87 5.22
N LEU A 303 -23.84 7.02 5.73
CA LEU A 303 -22.94 8.08 6.18
C LEU A 303 -22.17 7.68 7.45
N ALA A 304 -22.78 6.86 8.31
CA ALA A 304 -22.17 6.39 9.55
C ALA A 304 -21.14 5.26 9.34
N SER A 305 -21.23 4.49 8.26
CA SER A 305 -20.36 3.33 8.04
C SER A 305 -20.08 3.03 6.57
N ALA A 306 -18.80 2.87 6.23
CA ALA A 306 -18.34 2.44 4.91
C ALA A 306 -18.72 0.99 4.55
N ALA A 307 -19.16 0.18 5.53
CA ALA A 307 -19.58 -1.20 5.34
C ALA A 307 -21.03 -1.32 4.84
N VAL A 308 -21.82 -0.26 4.99
CA VAL A 308 -23.24 -0.24 4.60
C VAL A 308 -23.35 0.04 3.11
N ALA A 309 -24.13 -0.78 2.41
CA ALA A 309 -24.50 -0.58 1.02
C ALA A 309 -25.88 0.09 0.94
N PRO A 310 -26.13 0.94 -0.06
CA PRO A 310 -27.49 1.43 -0.33
C PRO A 310 -28.47 0.29 -0.57
N THR A 311 -29.72 0.49 -0.16
CA THR A 311 -30.81 -0.45 -0.42
C THR A 311 -30.97 -0.69 -1.92
N GLY A 312 -31.42 -1.88 -2.33
CA GLY A 312 -31.70 -2.22 -3.73
C GLY A 312 -30.54 -2.89 -4.49
N GLY A 313 -29.57 -3.47 -3.77
CA GLY A 313 -28.52 -4.30 -4.38
C GLY A 313 -27.24 -3.57 -4.77
N GLY A 314 -26.97 -2.41 -4.15
CA GLY A 314 -25.75 -1.62 -4.39
C GLY A 314 -24.49 -2.18 -3.71
N GLU A 315 -23.39 -1.43 -3.82
CA GLU A 315 -22.10 -1.73 -3.21
C GLU A 315 -21.86 -0.84 -1.98
N SER A 316 -21.27 -1.42 -0.93
CA SER A 316 -20.66 -0.63 0.14
C SER A 316 -19.28 -0.12 -0.27
N PHE A 317 -18.79 0.94 0.37
CA PHE A 317 -17.44 1.43 0.11
C PHE A 317 -16.35 0.42 0.45
N GLU A 318 -16.58 -0.49 1.40
CA GLU A 318 -15.68 -1.61 1.64
C GLU A 318 -15.64 -2.61 0.47
N ALA A 319 -16.78 -2.91 -0.15
CA ALA A 319 -16.83 -3.77 -1.33
C ALA A 319 -16.06 -3.13 -2.50
N VAL A 320 -16.28 -1.83 -2.74
CA VAL A 320 -15.52 -1.06 -3.73
C VAL A 320 -14.02 -1.07 -3.39
N ALA A 321 -13.66 -0.86 -2.13
CA ALA A 321 -12.26 -0.87 -1.69
C ALA A 321 -11.55 -2.19 -2.00
N ARG A 322 -12.21 -3.33 -1.77
CA ARG A 322 -11.65 -4.65 -2.10
C ARG A 322 -11.38 -4.80 -3.60
N ARG A 323 -12.36 -4.49 -4.47
CA ARG A 323 -12.16 -4.65 -5.92
C ARG A 323 -11.17 -3.64 -6.51
N VAL A 324 -11.14 -2.42 -5.98
CA VAL A 324 -10.19 -1.39 -6.41
C VAL A 324 -8.77 -1.72 -5.97
N ALA A 325 -8.58 -2.31 -4.78
CA ALA A 325 -7.27 -2.79 -4.35
C ALA A 325 -6.74 -3.90 -5.28
N VAL A 326 -7.59 -4.86 -5.65
CA VAL A 326 -7.22 -5.91 -6.62
C VAL A 326 -6.86 -5.31 -7.98
N ALA A 327 -7.62 -4.33 -8.48
CA ALA A 327 -7.30 -3.64 -9.72
C ALA A 327 -5.97 -2.87 -9.63
N ARG A 328 -5.74 -2.15 -8.53
CA ARG A 328 -4.48 -1.46 -8.25
C ARG A 328 -3.31 -2.43 -8.33
N ASP A 329 -3.40 -3.57 -7.65
CA ASP A 329 -2.28 -4.53 -7.57
C ASP A 329 -1.98 -5.15 -8.93
N LYS A 330 -3.01 -5.47 -9.73
CA LYS A 330 -2.83 -5.89 -11.14
C LYS A 330 -2.12 -4.82 -11.97
N LEU A 331 -2.51 -3.56 -11.83
CA LEU A 331 -1.91 -2.45 -12.57
C LEU A 331 -0.47 -2.19 -12.13
N LEU A 332 -0.18 -2.27 -10.83
CA LEU A 332 1.18 -2.14 -10.31
C LEU A 332 2.10 -3.24 -10.85
N ALA A 333 1.65 -4.50 -10.80
CA ALA A 333 2.41 -5.62 -11.34
C ALA A 333 2.67 -5.50 -12.85
N ARG A 334 1.74 -4.92 -13.60
CA ARG A 334 1.85 -4.76 -15.06
C ARG A 334 2.69 -3.55 -15.47
N HIS A 335 2.73 -2.51 -14.65
CA HIS A 335 3.27 -1.20 -15.01
C HIS A 335 4.34 -0.72 -14.03
N THR A 336 5.18 -1.64 -13.54
CA THR A 336 6.31 -1.33 -12.66
C THR A 336 7.18 -0.21 -13.24
N GLY A 337 7.41 0.83 -12.45
CA GLY A 337 8.22 1.99 -12.82
C GLY A 337 7.68 2.86 -13.96
N ARG A 338 6.40 2.70 -14.33
CA ARG A 338 5.77 3.48 -15.40
C ARG A 338 4.73 4.45 -14.84
N THR A 339 4.51 5.53 -15.58
CA THR A 339 3.39 6.45 -15.32
C THR A 339 2.18 6.05 -16.15
N VAL A 340 1.09 5.70 -15.48
CA VAL A 340 -0.16 5.20 -16.08
C VAL A 340 -1.27 6.21 -15.83
N LEU A 341 -1.97 6.61 -16.89
CA LEU A 341 -3.24 7.33 -16.75
C LEU A 341 -4.34 6.33 -16.41
N VAL A 342 -5.05 6.56 -15.32
CA VAL A 342 -6.18 5.74 -14.86
C VAL A 342 -7.43 6.60 -14.87
N VAL A 343 -8.31 6.38 -15.84
CA VAL A 343 -9.55 7.14 -16.02
C VAL A 343 -10.70 6.41 -15.31
N THR A 344 -11.26 7.04 -14.28
CA THR A 344 -12.26 6.40 -13.41
C THR A 344 -13.17 7.46 -12.78
N HIS A 345 -13.76 7.16 -11.61
CA HIS A 345 -14.85 7.90 -11.00
C HIS A 345 -14.50 8.37 -9.59
N VAL A 346 -15.47 8.95 -8.89
CA VAL A 346 -15.23 9.58 -7.59
C VAL A 346 -14.80 8.55 -6.56
N THR A 347 -15.56 7.45 -6.38
CA THR A 347 -15.24 6.50 -5.30
C THR A 347 -13.94 5.73 -5.54
N PRO A 348 -13.63 5.20 -6.75
CA PRO A 348 -12.34 4.55 -6.99
C PRO A 348 -11.14 5.48 -6.81
N ILE A 349 -11.20 6.75 -7.24
CA ILE A 349 -10.10 7.70 -7.01
C ILE A 349 -9.89 7.93 -5.53
N LYS A 350 -10.96 8.25 -4.79
CA LYS A 350 -10.88 8.45 -3.34
C LYS A 350 -10.37 7.22 -2.61
N THR A 351 -10.75 6.03 -3.07
CA THR A 351 -10.28 4.75 -2.54
C THR A 351 -8.78 4.57 -2.77
N LEU A 352 -8.29 4.80 -3.98
CA LEU A 352 -6.85 4.71 -4.29
C LEU A 352 -6.04 5.70 -3.44
N VAL A 353 -6.53 6.94 -3.31
CA VAL A 353 -5.93 7.97 -2.45
C VAL A 353 -5.92 7.53 -0.98
N ARG A 354 -7.06 7.04 -0.46
CA ARG A 354 -7.18 6.54 0.90
C ARG A 354 -6.16 5.43 1.16
N LEU A 355 -6.11 4.43 0.28
CA LEU A 355 -5.19 3.29 0.41
C LEU A 355 -3.74 3.74 0.40
N ALA A 356 -3.38 4.69 -0.47
CA ALA A 356 -2.03 5.24 -0.55
C ALA A 356 -1.61 6.02 0.71
N LEU A 357 -2.56 6.71 1.35
CA LEU A 357 -2.31 7.46 2.58
C LEU A 357 -2.42 6.62 3.85
N GLY A 358 -2.85 5.36 3.76
CA GLY A 358 -3.24 4.56 4.93
C GLY A 358 -4.38 5.20 5.72
N ALA A 359 -5.23 5.99 5.07
CA ALA A 359 -6.28 6.76 5.73
C ALA A 359 -7.48 5.87 6.12
N PRO A 360 -8.21 6.20 7.20
CA PRO A 360 -9.36 5.42 7.62
C PRO A 360 -10.55 5.60 6.65
N PRO A 361 -11.54 4.67 6.60
CA PRO A 361 -12.63 4.68 5.61
C PRO A 361 -13.40 6.00 5.51
N GLU A 362 -13.58 6.70 6.63
CA GLU A 362 -14.36 7.94 6.72
C GLU A 362 -13.71 9.09 5.95
N SER A 363 -12.42 8.97 5.59
CA SER A 363 -11.72 9.93 4.74
C SER A 363 -12.37 10.09 3.36
N LEU A 364 -13.09 9.08 2.86
CA LEU A 364 -13.83 9.15 1.59
C LEU A 364 -14.84 10.30 1.57
N PHE A 365 -15.44 10.63 2.71
CA PHE A 365 -16.40 11.74 2.84
C PHE A 365 -15.73 13.12 2.93
N ARG A 366 -14.41 13.17 3.10
CA ARG A 366 -13.63 14.40 3.32
C ARG A 366 -12.81 14.82 2.10
N MET A 367 -12.96 14.11 0.98
CA MET A 367 -12.30 14.42 -0.28
C MET A 367 -13.33 14.96 -1.28
N GLU A 368 -12.96 16.01 -2.00
CA GLU A 368 -13.73 16.52 -3.13
C GLU A 368 -12.99 16.24 -4.44
N LEU A 369 -13.72 15.88 -5.48
CA LEU A 369 -13.18 15.63 -6.82
C LEU A 369 -14.09 16.27 -7.86
N SER A 370 -13.57 17.22 -8.61
CA SER A 370 -14.25 17.89 -9.73
C SER A 370 -14.23 17.02 -10.99
N ALA A 371 -15.19 17.21 -11.89
CA ALA A 371 -15.19 16.54 -13.20
C ALA A 371 -13.88 16.86 -13.95
N ALA A 372 -13.32 15.86 -14.64
CA ALA A 372 -12.02 15.94 -15.31
C ALA A 372 -10.84 16.37 -14.42
N SER A 373 -10.96 16.28 -13.09
CA SER A 373 -9.82 16.58 -12.20
C SER A 373 -8.73 15.51 -12.29
N LEU A 374 -7.49 15.96 -12.11
CA LEU A 374 -6.29 15.12 -12.05
C LEU A 374 -5.83 14.95 -10.59
N SER A 375 -5.52 13.72 -10.23
CA SER A 375 -4.80 13.37 -9.00
C SER A 375 -3.62 12.48 -9.36
N ALA A 376 -2.63 12.34 -8.48
CA ALA A 376 -1.44 11.53 -8.75
C ALA A 376 -0.98 10.78 -7.51
N VAL A 377 -0.77 9.48 -7.64
CA VAL A 377 -0.24 8.61 -6.58
C VAL A 377 0.97 7.87 -7.12
N ALA A 378 2.11 7.98 -6.44
CA ALA A 378 3.32 7.22 -6.72
C ALA A 378 3.40 6.02 -5.76
N TYR A 379 3.66 4.83 -6.29
CA TYR A 379 3.83 3.58 -5.53
C TYR A 379 5.26 3.08 -5.68
N TYR A 380 5.88 2.73 -4.56
CA TYR A 380 7.28 2.34 -4.45
C TYR A 380 7.41 0.83 -4.21
N ALA A 381 8.57 0.28 -4.57
CA ALA A 381 8.85 -1.16 -4.42
C ALA A 381 8.87 -1.62 -2.95
N ASP A 382 9.08 -0.69 -2.01
CA ASP A 382 9.01 -0.95 -0.56
C ASP A 382 7.56 -1.06 -0.03
N GLY A 383 6.56 -0.99 -0.92
CA GLY A 383 5.15 -0.99 -0.56
C GLY A 383 4.62 0.36 -0.11
N ASN A 384 5.47 1.38 0.00
CA ASN A 384 5.04 2.73 0.36
C ASN A 384 4.37 3.43 -0.84
N ALA A 385 3.56 4.44 -0.55
CA ALA A 385 2.92 5.28 -1.55
C ALA A 385 2.95 6.75 -1.15
N SER A 386 2.88 7.62 -2.14
CA SER A 386 2.81 9.07 -1.94
C SER A 386 1.73 9.68 -2.83
N LEU A 387 0.78 10.38 -2.22
CA LEU A 387 -0.13 11.29 -2.91
C LEU A 387 0.65 12.55 -3.31
N ARG A 388 0.78 12.78 -4.61
CA ARG A 388 1.53 13.90 -5.20
C ARG A 388 0.63 15.05 -5.63
N LEU A 389 -0.62 14.76 -5.96
CA LEU A 389 -1.60 15.72 -6.45
C LEU A 389 -3.00 15.22 -6.11
N LEU A 390 -3.91 16.13 -5.75
CA LEU A 390 -5.32 15.80 -5.51
C LEU A 390 -6.19 16.89 -6.12
N ASN A 391 -7.17 16.47 -6.93
CA ASN A 391 -8.23 17.32 -7.48
C ASN A 391 -7.74 18.56 -8.28
N ASP A 392 -6.68 18.45 -9.05
CA ASP A 392 -6.21 19.56 -9.90
C ASP A 392 -7.10 19.76 -11.13
N THR A 393 -7.52 20.99 -11.35
CA THR A 393 -8.31 21.44 -12.51
C THR A 393 -7.67 22.61 -13.25
N SER A 394 -6.37 22.86 -13.02
CA SER A 394 -5.64 23.97 -13.64
C SER A 394 -5.73 24.00 -15.16
N HIS A 395 -5.79 22.84 -15.80
CA HIS A 395 -5.94 22.67 -17.26
C HIS A 395 -7.31 23.08 -17.83
N LEU A 396 -8.28 23.39 -16.98
CA LEU A 396 -9.63 23.81 -17.37
C LEU A 396 -9.82 25.33 -17.33
N ARG A 397 -8.77 26.09 -16.98
CA ARG A 397 -8.83 27.54 -16.76
C ARG A 397 -8.29 28.33 -17.94
#